data_AF-A0A3B3VE81-F1
#
_entry.id   AF-A0A3B3VE81-F1
#
_cell.length_a   1.000
_cell.length_b   1.000
_cell.length_c   1.000
_cell.angle_alpha   90.00
_cell.angle_beta   90.00
_cell.angle_gamma   90.00
#
_symmetry.space_group_name_H-M   'P 1'
#
loop_
_entity.id
_entity.type
_entity.pdbx_description
1 polymer ?
#
loop_
_entity_poly.entity_id
_entity_poly.type
_entity_poly.pdbx_seq_one_letter_code
_entity_poly.pdbx_strand_id
1 'polypeptide(L)'
;MSKNIVLGSGKHFSVEYDRVKDQGTYSPGDVLSGKVTVVTTKDIKVQSFLVRAKGKTKVSWYEQEGQNSIFRSNKKKYFYFEHIILQDKNKGDGMFCNLFSEIFFIFYVKIIW
;
A
#
# COMPACT_ATOMS: atom_id res chain seq x y z
N MET A 1 -4.96 8.81 8.68
CA MET A 1 -5.99 8.33 7.73
C MET A 1 -5.86 6.82 7.75
N SER A 2 -6.94 6.09 8.06
CA SER A 2 -6.92 4.63 8.11
C SER A 2 -7.81 4.07 7.01
N LYS A 3 -7.45 2.89 6.51
CA LYS A 3 -8.28 2.14 5.56
C LYS A 3 -8.60 0.79 6.16
N ASN A 4 -9.89 0.56 6.40
CA ASN A 4 -10.42 -0.70 6.90
C ASN A 4 -11.04 -1.49 5.75
N ILE A 5 -10.75 -2.79 5.71
CA ILE A 5 -11.26 -3.75 4.74
C ILE A 5 -11.81 -4.94 5.53
N VAL A 6 -13.12 -5.18 5.39
CA VAL A 6 -13.78 -6.36 5.94
C VAL A 6 -13.75 -7.46 4.89
N LEU A 7 -13.15 -8.60 5.24
CA LEU A 7 -12.97 -9.74 4.32
C LEU A 7 -14.02 -10.84 4.52
N GLY A 8 -14.85 -10.74 5.57
CA GLY A 8 -15.90 -11.68 5.91
C GLY A 8 -16.24 -11.65 7.40
N SER A 9 -17.14 -12.53 7.83
CA SER A 9 -17.51 -12.66 9.24
C SER A 9 -16.29 -13.03 10.09
N GLY A 10 -15.94 -12.16 11.05
CA GLY A 10 -14.80 -12.35 11.94
C GLY A 10 -13.43 -12.23 11.28
N LYS A 11 -13.32 -11.53 10.13
CA LYS A 11 -12.04 -11.22 9.47
C LYS A 11 -11.93 -9.73 9.17
N HIS A 12 -11.00 -9.06 9.85
CA HIS A 12 -10.77 -7.63 9.68
C HIS A 12 -9.32 -7.36 9.28
N PHE A 13 -9.16 -6.46 8.32
CA PHE A 13 -7.87 -5.98 7.85
C PHE A 13 -7.87 -4.45 7.92
N SER A 14 -6.93 -3.86 8.64
CA SER A 14 -6.75 -2.40 8.64
C SER A 14 -5.33 -2.00 8.36
N VAL A 15 -5.19 -0.84 7.72
CA VAL A 15 -3.91 -0.15 7.56
C VAL A 15 -4.06 1.25 8.12
N GLU A 16 -3.15 1.59 9.02
CA GLU A 16 -2.98 2.89 9.63
C GLU A 16 -1.61 3.42 9.25
N TYR A 17 -1.52 4.72 8.97
CA TYR A 17 -0.27 5.39 8.66
C TYR A 17 -0.02 6.44 9.72
N ASP A 18 1.21 6.50 10.23
CA ASP A 18 1.63 7.49 11.20
C ASP A 18 1.75 8.84 10.50
N ARG A 19 1.17 9.89 11.07
CA ARG A 19 1.34 11.23 10.53
C ARG A 19 2.63 11.82 11.09
N VAL A 20 3.65 11.93 10.25
CA VAL A 20 4.94 12.55 10.62
C VAL A 20 4.82 14.07 10.81
N LYS A 21 3.81 14.70 10.17
CA LYS A 21 3.51 16.14 10.27
C LYS A 21 1.99 16.35 10.36
N ASP A 22 1.55 17.39 11.06
CA ASP A 22 0.13 17.78 11.20
C ASP A 22 -0.59 17.97 9.84
N GLN A 23 0.19 18.23 8.78
CA GLN A 23 -0.31 18.47 7.42
C GLN A 23 -0.42 17.21 6.55
N GLY A 24 0.08 16.04 6.98
CA GLY A 24 -0.01 14.78 6.23
C GLY A 24 0.74 14.77 4.89
N THR A 25 1.69 15.68 4.69
CA THR A 25 2.55 15.77 3.51
C THR A 25 3.92 15.12 3.76
N TYR A 26 4.48 14.53 2.71
CA TYR A 26 5.78 13.87 2.75
C TYR A 26 6.72 14.45 1.69
N SER A 27 7.98 14.60 2.07
CA SER A 27 9.08 15.14 1.27
C SER A 27 10.14 14.04 1.01
N PRO A 28 11.04 14.20 0.03
CA PRO A 28 12.14 13.25 -0.13
C PRO A 28 12.99 13.24 1.13
N GLY A 29 13.36 12.05 1.59
CA GLY A 29 14.05 11.83 2.87
C GLY A 29 13.10 11.47 4.02
N ASP A 30 11.82 11.84 3.95
CA ASP A 30 10.84 11.48 4.97
C ASP A 30 10.59 9.96 4.98
N VAL A 31 10.22 9.42 6.15
CA VAL A 31 9.83 8.01 6.30
C VAL A 31 8.33 7.93 6.47
N LEU A 32 7.66 7.23 5.56
CA LEU A 32 6.27 6.83 5.72
C LEU A 32 6.25 5.55 6.58
N SER A 33 5.73 5.65 7.80
CA SER A 33 5.51 4.50 8.68
C SER A 33 4.04 4.25 8.94
N GLY A 34 3.75 3.08 9.48
CA GLY A 34 2.41 2.74 9.88
C GLY A 34 2.28 1.30 10.35
N LYS A 35 1.03 0.92 10.61
CA LYS A 35 0.65 -0.35 11.20
C LYS A 35 -0.40 -1.03 10.33
N VAL A 36 -0.18 -2.30 10.04
CA VAL A 36 -1.18 -3.18 9.44
C VAL A 36 -1.68 -4.13 10.52
N THR A 37 -2.99 -4.20 10.70
CA THR A 37 -3.65 -5.08 11.66
C THR A 37 -4.47 -6.13 10.93
N VAL A 38 -4.29 -7.40 11.31
CA VAL A 38 -5.10 -8.52 10.83
C VAL A 38 -5.75 -9.17 12.04
N VAL A 39 -7.08 -9.14 12.09
CA VAL A 39 -7.88 -9.83 13.11
C VAL A 39 -8.62 -10.96 12.46
N THR A 40 -8.52 -12.16 13.02
CA THR A 40 -9.35 -13.29 12.61
C THR A 40 -9.79 -14.12 13.81
N THR A 41 -11.01 -14.67 13.73
CA THR A 41 -11.60 -15.52 14.78
C THR A 41 -11.32 -17.01 14.58
N LYS A 42 -10.68 -17.39 13.46
CA LYS A 42 -10.36 -18.76 13.07
C LYS A 42 -9.05 -18.78 12.31
N ASP A 43 -8.40 -19.93 12.23
CA ASP A 43 -7.21 -20.07 11.41
C ASP A 43 -7.48 -19.69 9.95
N ILE A 44 -6.53 -18.96 9.36
CA ILE A 44 -6.58 -18.59 7.95
C ILE A 44 -5.31 -19.07 7.25
N LYS A 45 -5.50 -19.57 6.03
CA LYS A 45 -4.42 -19.90 5.11
C LYS A 45 -4.02 -18.64 4.35
N VAL A 46 -2.80 -18.17 4.55
CA VAL A 46 -2.27 -16.96 3.91
C VAL A 46 -1.24 -17.38 2.86
N GLN A 47 -1.51 -17.07 1.60
CA GLN A 47 -0.55 -17.34 0.51
C GLN A 47 0.55 -16.29 0.45
N SER A 48 0.19 -15.03 0.60
CA SER A 48 1.15 -13.93 0.67
C SER A 48 0.58 -12.74 1.41
N PHE A 49 1.45 -12.02 2.08
CA PHE A 49 1.20 -10.75 2.72
C PHE A 49 2.34 -9.80 2.37
N LEU A 50 2.02 -8.70 1.69
CA LEU A 50 3.00 -7.75 1.19
C LEU A 50 2.47 -6.33 1.31
N VAL A 51 3.38 -5.39 1.52
CA VAL A 51 3.10 -3.95 1.52
C VAL A 51 3.67 -3.34 0.25
N ARG A 52 2.82 -2.59 -0.45
CA ARG A 52 3.19 -1.88 -1.68
C ARG A 52 2.88 -0.40 -1.53
N ALA A 53 3.89 0.45 -1.75
CA ALA A 53 3.72 1.89 -1.85
C ALA A 53 4.09 2.35 -3.27
N LYS A 54 3.23 3.16 -3.89
CA LYS A 54 3.43 3.63 -5.28
C LYS A 54 3.05 5.10 -5.39
N GLY A 55 3.96 5.93 -5.90
CA GLY A 55 3.68 7.30 -6.30
C GLY A 55 3.50 7.37 -7.81
N LYS A 56 2.28 7.63 -8.27
CA LYS A 56 1.97 7.80 -9.70
C LYS A 56 1.34 9.16 -9.93
N THR A 57 1.82 9.87 -10.94
CA THR A 57 1.17 11.08 -11.44
C THR A 57 0.63 10.84 -12.85
N LYS A 58 -0.45 11.54 -13.16
CA LYS A 58 -0.96 11.72 -14.51
C LYS A 58 -1.16 13.23 -14.70
N VAL A 59 -0.52 13.77 -15.73
CA VAL A 59 -0.70 15.15 -16.16
C VAL A 59 -1.38 15.16 -17.52
N SER A 60 -2.22 16.15 -17.75
CA SER A 60 -2.89 16.37 -19.03
C SER A 60 -2.85 17.86 -19.33
N TRP A 61 -2.61 18.24 -20.58
CA TRP A 61 -2.58 19.62 -21.02
C TRP A 61 -3.04 19.72 -22.47
N TYR A 62 -3.42 20.93 -22.88
CA TYR A 62 -3.69 21.24 -24.28
C TYR A 62 -2.49 21.99 -24.86
N GLU A 63 -2.10 21.63 -26.07
CA GLU A 63 -1.03 22.26 -26.84
C GLU A 63 -1.62 22.82 -28.12
N GLN A 64 -1.29 24.08 -28.44
CA GLN A 64 -1.71 24.72 -29.68
C GLN A 64 -0.73 24.35 -30.78
N GLU A 65 -1.21 23.66 -31.81
CA GLU A 65 -0.46 23.38 -33.04
C GLU A 65 -1.19 24.08 -34.20
N GLY A 66 -0.74 25.30 -34.52
CA GLY A 66 -1.40 26.17 -35.51
C GLY A 66 -2.76 26.66 -35.01
N GLN A 67 -3.83 26.30 -35.71
CA GLN A 67 -5.22 26.63 -35.35
C GLN A 67 -5.91 25.51 -34.55
N ASN A 68 -5.22 24.38 -34.34
CA ASN A 68 -5.79 23.22 -33.66
C ASN A 68 -5.31 23.17 -32.21
N SER A 69 -6.25 22.90 -31.29
CA SER A 69 -5.95 22.55 -29.90
C SER A 69 -5.84 21.03 -29.77
N ILE A 70 -4.67 20.53 -29.38
CA ILE A 70 -4.40 19.10 -29.24
C ILE A 70 -4.32 18.73 -27.77
N PHE A 71 -5.09 17.72 -27.38
CA PHE A 71 -5.02 17.14 -26.05
C PHE A 71 -3.80 16.23 -25.91
N ARG A 72 -2.94 16.52 -24.92
CA ARG A 72 -1.79 15.73 -24.54
C ARG A 72 -1.95 15.20 -23.12
N SER A 73 -1.39 14.03 -22.84
CA SER A 73 -1.30 13.52 -21.47
C SER A 73 -0.04 12.69 -21.27
N ASN A 74 0.50 12.72 -20.05
CA ASN A 74 1.67 11.93 -19.67
C ASN A 74 1.45 11.32 -18.28
N LYS A 75 2.00 10.12 -18.06
CA LYS A 75 1.94 9.40 -16.79
C LYS A 75 3.35 9.08 -16.35
N LYS A 76 3.70 9.42 -15.11
CA LYS A 76 5.00 9.08 -14.52
C LYS A 76 4.81 8.36 -13.18
N LYS A 77 5.63 7.36 -12.95
CA LYS A 77 5.72 6.66 -11.67
C LYS A 77 7.02 7.12 -11.00
N TYR A 78 6.89 7.84 -9.89
CA TYR A 78 8.03 8.42 -9.17
C TYR A 78 8.70 7.40 -8.26
N PHE A 79 7.91 6.60 -7.55
CA PHE A 79 8.45 5.57 -6.69
C PHE A 79 7.62 4.29 -6.73
N TYR A 80 8.32 3.20 -6.45
CA TYR A 80 7.75 1.88 -6.23
C TYR A 80 8.48 1.24 -5.07
N PHE A 81 7.73 0.86 -4.06
CA PHE A 81 8.22 0.05 -2.99
C PHE A 81 7.33 -1.17 -2.85
N GLU A 82 7.96 -2.32 -2.66
CA GLU A 82 7.30 -3.58 -2.37
C GLU A 82 8.12 -4.31 -1.32
N HIS A 83 7.47 -4.65 -0.21
CA HIS A 83 8.06 -5.44 0.85
C HIS A 83 7.18 -6.64 1.12
N ILE A 84 7.79 -7.83 1.01
CA ILE A 84 7.11 -9.10 1.24
C ILE A 84 7.28 -9.42 2.71
N ILE A 85 6.16 -9.44 3.42
CA ILE A 85 6.14 -9.71 4.86
C ILE A 85 5.97 -11.22 5.10
N LEU A 86 5.07 -11.85 4.33
CA LEU A 86 4.91 -13.30 4.29
C LEU A 86 4.72 -13.72 2.83
N GLN A 87 5.34 -14.81 2.43
CA GLN A 87 5.07 -15.44 1.15
C GLN A 87 5.31 -16.93 1.28
N ASP A 88 4.30 -17.71 0.93
CA ASP A 88 4.47 -19.13 0.78
C ASP A 88 5.41 -19.42 -0.41
N LYS A 89 6.47 -20.19 -0.15
CA LYS A 89 7.47 -20.58 -1.13
C LYS A 89 6.97 -21.72 -2.02
N ASN A 90 5.98 -22.48 -1.57
CA ASN A 90 5.36 -23.56 -2.34
C ASN A 90 4.06 -23.02 -2.96
N LYS A 91 3.98 -22.92 -4.29
CA LYS A 91 2.84 -22.33 -5.03
C LYS A 91 1.47 -23.06 -4.87
N GLY A 92 1.27 -23.90 -3.85
CA GLY A 92 0.06 -24.69 -3.67
C GLY A 92 -0.51 -24.70 -2.25
N ASP A 93 0.30 -24.57 -1.20
CA ASP A 93 -0.13 -25.02 0.14
C ASP A 93 -0.45 -23.96 1.18
N GLY A 94 -0.21 -22.68 0.88
CA GLY A 94 -0.35 -21.56 1.80
C GLY A 94 0.45 -21.75 3.10
N MET A 95 0.95 -20.68 3.70
CA MET A 95 1.33 -20.78 5.11
C MET A 95 0.06 -20.79 5.95
N PHE A 96 -0.12 -21.85 6.75
CA PHE A 96 -1.06 -21.81 7.86
C PHE A 96 -0.52 -20.82 8.88
N CYS A 97 -1.15 -19.66 8.94
CA CYS A 97 -0.93 -18.74 10.03
C CYS A 97 -2.02 -19.07 11.06
N ASN A 98 -1.63 -19.73 12.15
CA ASN A 98 -2.49 -19.91 13.32
C ASN A 98 -2.68 -18.54 13.97
N LEU A 99 -3.64 -17.78 13.45
CA LEU A 99 -3.94 -16.41 13.81
C LEU A 99 -5.08 -16.37 14.82
N PHE A 100 -5.05 -17.21 15.86
CA PHE A 100 -5.98 -17.13 16.99
C PHE A 100 -5.83 -15.83 17.82
N SER A 101 -5.12 -14.83 17.29
CA SER A 101 -4.87 -13.54 17.89
C SER A 101 -4.70 -12.48 16.81
N GLU A 102 -4.91 -11.24 17.24
CA GLU A 102 -4.63 -10.04 16.47
C GLU A 102 -3.14 -9.95 16.14
N ILE A 103 -2.79 -9.89 14.86
CA ILE A 103 -1.42 -9.67 14.41
C ILE A 103 -1.25 -8.27 13.87
N PHE A 104 -0.13 -7.67 14.25
CA PHE A 104 0.28 -6.36 13.80
C PHE A 104 1.63 -6.43 13.08
N PHE A 105 1.71 -5.72 11.96
CA PHE A 105 2.95 -5.50 11.23
C PHE A 105 3.23 -4.02 11.15
N ILE A 106 4.43 -3.62 11.54
CA ILE A 106 4.90 -2.24 11.38
C ILE A 106 5.73 -2.17 10.11
N PHE A 107 5.50 -1.14 9.29
CA PHE A 107 6.29 -0.89 8.09
C PHE A 107 6.95 0.49 8.14
N TYR A 108 8.07 0.59 7.43
CA TYR A 108 8.80 1.83 7.20
C TYR A 108 9.19 1.92 5.73
N VAL A 109 8.81 3.01 5.07
CA VAL A 109 9.14 3.28 3.67
C VAL A 109 9.85 4.61 3.60
N LYS A 110 11.14 4.59 3.29
CA LYS A 110 11.89 5.82 3.03
C LYS A 110 11.49 6.38 1.67
N ILE A 111 11.03 7.62 1.66
CA ILE A 111 10.60 8.30 0.45
C ILE A 111 11.83 8.86 -0.24
N ILE A 112 12.16 8.28 -1.38
CA ILE A 112 13.21 8.73 -2.29
C ILE A 112 12.55 8.92 -3.66
N TRP A 113 12.74 10.08 -4.28
CA TRP A 113 12.35 10.34 -5.66
C TRP A 113 13.47 11.05 -6.40
#